data_AF-A0A7K3ITD5-F1
#
_entry.id   AF-A0A7K3ITD5-F1
#
_cell.length_a   1.000
_cell.length_b   1.000
_cell.length_c   1.000
_cell.angle_alpha   90.00
_cell.angle_beta   90.00
_cell.angle_gamma   90.00
#
_symmetry.space_group_name_H-M   'P 1'
#
loop_
_entity.id
_entity.type
_entity.pdbx_description
1 polymer ?
#
loop_
_entity_poly.entity_id
_entity_poly.type
_entity_poly.pdbx_seq_one_letter_code
_entity_poly.pdbx_strand_id
1 'polypeptide(L)'
;MSRSRNLFRSGQCKNDDASHQSVFRSGYPVSTRSRLFPMYISTLVIIVVLLCTYCRQQPETKIPSLSGMDYLLNNKELQSFGEKLFFDTNLSSPEGQSCAACHGPEVGWTGPDETVNKTGGVYPGALHERHGNRKPNSSAYASLAPLFNAFVENGKVVFSGGNFWDGRATGHLLGNPAADQAQGPFLNPVEQNIDNAKTLVDKVCNSEYASLFRKVGNDIW
;
A
#
# COMPACT_ATOMS: atom_id res chain seq x y z
N MET A 1 -66.75 -0.18 30.76
CA MET A 1 -66.58 -1.41 31.58
C MET A 1 -65.21 -1.38 32.24
N SER A 2 -65.16 -1.65 33.54
CA SER A 2 -64.09 -1.29 34.49
C SER A 2 -63.44 -2.53 35.11
N ARG A 3 -62.11 -2.45 35.32
CA ARG A 3 -61.26 -2.96 36.43
C ARG A 3 -61.36 -4.45 36.84
N SER A 4 -60.25 -5.20 36.78
CA SER A 4 -59.13 -5.30 37.77
C SER A 4 -59.36 -6.43 38.80
N ARG A 5 -58.36 -7.29 39.03
CA ARG A 5 -57.52 -7.30 40.25
C ARG A 5 -56.64 -8.55 40.37
N ASN A 6 -55.40 -8.29 40.80
CA ASN A 6 -54.38 -9.21 41.27
C ASN A 6 -54.75 -9.85 42.62
N LEU A 7 -54.24 -11.05 42.87
CA LEU A 7 -54.13 -11.67 44.20
C LEU A 7 -52.68 -11.62 44.68
N PHE A 8 -52.47 -11.05 45.86
CA PHE A 8 -51.35 -11.33 46.77
C PHE A 8 -51.97 -11.87 48.06
N ARG A 9 -51.40 -12.93 48.66
CA ARG A 9 -51.69 -13.25 50.06
C ARG A 9 -50.48 -13.87 50.75
N SER A 10 -50.09 -13.20 51.82
CA SER A 10 -49.23 -13.60 52.93
C SER A 10 -49.88 -14.67 53.82
N GLY A 11 -49.07 -15.38 54.60
CA GLY A 11 -49.55 -16.08 55.80
C GLY A 11 -48.45 -16.82 56.55
N GLN A 12 -47.98 -16.24 57.66
CA GLN A 12 -47.27 -16.95 58.74
C GLN A 12 -48.25 -17.85 59.51
N CYS A 13 -47.78 -18.97 60.08
CA CYS A 13 -47.87 -19.25 61.53
C CYS A 13 -47.40 -20.67 61.94
N LYS A 14 -46.61 -20.66 63.02
CA LYS A 14 -46.62 -21.54 64.21
C LYS A 14 -45.90 -22.90 64.21
N ASN A 15 -45.14 -23.01 65.30
CA ASN A 15 -44.40 -24.10 65.92
C ASN A 15 -45.26 -25.34 66.19
N ASP A 16 -44.60 -26.48 66.37
CA ASP A 16 -44.92 -27.47 67.40
C ASP A 16 -43.70 -28.38 67.67
N ASP A 17 -43.79 -29.06 68.80
CA ASP A 17 -42.77 -29.52 69.73
C ASP A 17 -41.95 -30.78 69.36
N ALA A 18 -40.89 -30.92 70.15
CA ALA A 18 -40.41 -32.16 70.77
C ALA A 18 -39.62 -33.22 69.96
N SER A 19 -38.37 -33.36 70.42
CA SER A 19 -37.78 -34.59 70.95
C SER A 19 -36.99 -35.54 70.03
N HIS A 20 -35.72 -35.71 70.46
CA HIS A 20 -34.92 -36.94 70.44
C HIS A 20 -34.53 -37.58 69.09
N GLN A 21 -33.26 -37.47 68.71
CA GLN A 21 -32.29 -38.57 68.86
C GLN A 21 -30.89 -38.18 68.33
N SER A 22 -29.88 -38.65 69.05
CA SER A 22 -28.45 -38.56 68.80
C SER A 22 -28.04 -39.21 67.47
N VAL A 23 -27.33 -38.48 66.62
CA VAL A 23 -26.62 -39.04 65.44
C VAL A 23 -25.16 -38.58 65.47
N PHE A 24 -24.27 -39.55 65.56
CA PHE A 24 -22.82 -39.45 65.40
C PHE A 24 -22.44 -38.61 64.16
N ARG A 25 -21.65 -37.54 64.35
CA ARG A 25 -20.95 -36.88 63.24
C ARG A 25 -19.54 -37.43 63.11
N SER A 26 -19.36 -38.24 62.08
CA SER A 26 -18.08 -38.52 61.43
C SER A 26 -17.38 -37.21 61.06
N GLY A 27 -16.12 -37.05 61.49
CA GLY A 27 -15.26 -35.95 61.09
C GLY A 27 -14.76 -36.14 59.66
N TYR A 28 -15.13 -35.24 58.76
CA TYR A 28 -14.45 -35.10 57.47
C TYR A 28 -13.29 -34.10 57.62
N PRO A 29 -12.10 -34.37 57.07
CA PRO A 29 -11.01 -33.41 57.10
C PRO A 29 -11.34 -32.23 56.17
N VAL A 30 -11.22 -31.01 56.71
CA VAL A 30 -11.31 -29.76 55.95
C VAL A 30 -10.06 -29.66 55.07
N SER A 31 -10.23 -29.78 53.76
CA SER A 31 -9.19 -29.53 52.77
C SER A 31 -8.78 -28.06 52.80
N THR A 32 -7.56 -27.78 53.24
CA THR A 32 -6.93 -26.46 53.11
C THR A 32 -6.63 -26.20 51.63
N ARG A 33 -7.48 -25.40 50.98
CA ARG A 33 -7.24 -24.88 49.63
C ARG A 33 -5.93 -24.09 49.63
N SER A 34 -4.91 -24.56 48.91
CA SER A 34 -3.59 -23.95 48.90
C SER A 34 -3.65 -22.52 48.34
N ARG A 35 -2.98 -21.57 49.02
CA ARG A 35 -2.88 -20.15 48.59
C ARG A 35 -2.10 -19.96 47.28
N LEU A 36 -1.61 -21.03 46.66
CA LEU A 36 -0.84 -21.02 45.42
C LEU A 36 -1.71 -20.74 44.19
N PHE A 37 -2.97 -21.20 44.19
CA PHE A 37 -3.89 -21.06 43.05
C PHE A 37 -4.20 -19.60 42.62
N PRO A 38 -4.51 -18.64 43.52
CA PRO A 38 -4.74 -17.25 43.13
C PRO A 38 -3.46 -16.57 42.61
N MET A 39 -2.28 -16.99 43.08
CA MET A 39 -0.99 -16.41 42.68
C MET A 39 -0.64 -16.75 41.21
N TYR A 40 -1.00 -17.96 40.77
CA TYR A 40 -0.86 -18.38 39.37
C TYR A 40 -1.82 -17.62 38.43
N ILE A 41 -3.03 -17.31 38.88
CA ILE A 41 -3.98 -16.53 38.07
C ILE A 41 -3.48 -15.09 37.90
N SER A 42 -3.01 -14.45 38.97
CA SER A 42 -2.48 -13.08 38.91
C SER A 42 -1.25 -12.96 37.99
N THR A 43 -0.34 -13.92 38.04
CA THR A 43 0.86 -13.93 37.17
C THR A 43 0.50 -14.15 35.70
N LEU A 44 -0.47 -15.03 35.41
CA LEU A 44 -0.94 -15.28 34.04
C LEU A 44 -1.65 -14.05 33.46
N VAL A 45 -2.44 -13.33 34.26
CA VAL A 45 -3.06 -12.06 33.86
C VAL A 45 -2.01 -10.98 33.55
N ILE A 46 -0.95 -10.87 34.38
CA ILE A 46 0.14 -9.91 34.15
C ILE A 46 0.88 -10.24 32.85
N ILE A 47 1.18 -11.52 32.59
CA ILE A 47 1.83 -11.95 31.34
C ILE A 47 0.97 -11.62 30.12
N VAL A 48 -0.34 -11.87 30.19
CA VAL A 48 -1.28 -11.53 29.10
C VAL A 48 -1.33 -10.01 28.88
N VAL A 49 -1.38 -9.21 29.95
CA VAL A 49 -1.35 -7.74 29.83
C VAL A 49 -0.05 -7.26 29.21
N LEU A 50 1.10 -7.80 29.65
CA LEU A 50 2.42 -7.45 29.12
C LEU A 50 2.58 -7.86 27.65
N LEU A 51 2.07 -9.03 27.25
CA LEU A 51 2.03 -9.48 25.85
C LEU A 51 1.12 -8.57 25.01
N CYS A 52 -0.05 -8.18 25.53
CA CYS A 52 -0.96 -7.25 24.85
C CYS A 52 -0.36 -5.85 24.71
N THR A 53 0.38 -5.35 25.70
CA THR A 53 1.07 -4.05 25.59
C THR A 53 2.25 -4.12 24.62
N TYR A 54 2.98 -5.24 24.59
CA TYR A 54 4.07 -5.47 23.65
C TYR A 54 3.58 -5.58 22.20
N CYS A 55 2.46 -6.29 21.96
CA CYS A 55 1.82 -6.33 20.64
C CYS A 55 1.32 -4.97 20.16
N ARG A 56 0.92 -4.07 21.06
CA ARG A 56 0.55 -2.69 20.72
C ARG A 56 1.73 -1.78 20.39
N GLN A 57 2.94 -2.21 20.75
CA GLN A 57 4.17 -1.44 20.55
C GLN A 57 4.89 -1.79 19.24
N GLN A 58 4.25 -2.60 18.38
CA GLN A 58 4.71 -2.73 17.00
C GLN A 58 4.64 -1.34 16.35
N PRO A 59 5.78 -0.80 15.86
CA PRO A 59 5.77 0.48 15.17
C PRO A 59 4.85 0.34 13.96
N GLU A 60 3.80 1.18 13.88
CA GLU A 60 3.06 1.36 12.65
C GLU A 60 4.07 1.64 11.54
N THR A 61 4.16 0.74 10.58
CA THR A 61 4.78 1.04 9.30
C THR A 61 3.95 2.15 8.70
N LYS A 62 4.43 3.40 8.79
CA LYS A 62 3.85 4.53 8.07
C LYS A 62 3.95 4.19 6.58
N ILE A 63 2.87 3.64 6.04
CA ILE A 63 2.69 3.48 4.60
C ILE A 63 2.89 4.87 4.00
N PRO A 64 3.72 5.02 2.94
CA PRO A 64 3.89 6.28 2.23
C PRO A 64 2.52 6.92 2.01
N SER A 65 2.41 8.21 2.33
CA SER A 65 1.12 8.89 2.56
C SER A 65 0.03 8.42 1.59
N LEU A 66 -0.98 7.73 2.13
CA LEU A 66 -2.13 7.24 1.36
C LEU A 66 -2.78 8.34 0.52
N SER A 67 -2.66 9.61 0.91
CA SER A 67 -3.23 10.76 0.21
C SER A 67 -2.75 10.91 -1.23
N GLY A 68 -1.46 10.68 -1.51
CA GLY A 68 -0.93 10.82 -2.87
C GLY A 68 -1.42 9.71 -3.81
N MET A 69 -1.43 8.47 -3.32
CA MET A 69 -1.94 7.32 -4.08
C MET A 69 -3.46 7.37 -4.24
N ASP A 70 -4.20 7.85 -3.25
CA ASP A 70 -5.65 8.02 -3.32
C ASP A 70 -6.04 8.98 -4.44
N TYR A 71 -5.36 10.13 -4.54
CA TYR A 71 -5.55 11.06 -5.66
C TYR A 71 -5.28 10.40 -7.02
N LEU A 72 -4.15 9.68 -7.16
CA LEU A 72 -3.81 8.99 -8.41
C LEU A 72 -4.83 7.90 -8.80
N LEU A 73 -5.35 7.14 -7.83
CA LEU A 73 -6.26 6.02 -8.07
C LEU A 73 -7.72 6.47 -8.30
N ASN A 74 -8.11 7.63 -7.78
CA ASN A 74 -9.47 8.14 -7.89
C ASN A 74 -9.64 9.25 -8.94
N ASN A 75 -8.56 9.87 -9.44
CA ASN A 75 -8.64 10.87 -10.50
C ASN A 75 -8.68 10.23 -11.91
N LYS A 76 -9.89 10.06 -12.45
CA LYS A 76 -10.12 9.45 -13.78
C LYS A 76 -9.61 10.27 -14.95
N GLU A 77 -9.59 11.60 -14.81
CA GLU A 77 -9.14 12.49 -15.87
C GLU A 77 -7.62 12.45 -16.00
N LEU A 78 -6.91 12.44 -14.86
CA LEU A 78 -5.47 12.24 -14.83
C LEU A 78 -5.07 10.85 -15.35
N GLN A 79 -5.82 9.79 -14.99
CA GLN A 79 -5.61 8.45 -15.53
C GLN A 79 -5.76 8.41 -17.05
N SER A 80 -6.85 8.99 -17.58
CA SER A 80 -7.10 9.04 -19.02
C SER A 80 -6.04 9.88 -19.74
N PHE A 81 -5.59 10.97 -19.13
CA PHE A 81 -4.50 11.78 -19.68
C PHE A 81 -3.19 11.00 -19.73
N GLY A 82 -2.82 10.33 -18.63
CA GLY A 82 -1.63 9.48 -18.56
C GLY A 82 -1.66 8.33 -19.56
N GLU A 83 -2.82 7.68 -19.74
CA GLU A 83 -3.02 6.63 -20.76
C GLU A 83 -2.77 7.16 -22.16
N LYS A 84 -3.33 8.34 -22.49
CA LYS A 84 -3.10 8.96 -23.80
C LYS A 84 -1.62 9.25 -24.05
N LEU A 85 -0.91 9.82 -23.07
CA LEU A 85 0.53 10.02 -23.18
C LEU A 85 1.30 8.70 -23.36
N PHE A 86 0.90 7.64 -22.65
CA PHE A 86 1.59 6.36 -22.66
C PHE A 86 1.57 5.68 -24.04
N PHE A 87 0.47 5.82 -24.76
CA PHE A 87 0.27 5.21 -26.07
C PHE A 87 0.52 6.16 -27.26
N ASP A 88 0.81 7.44 -27.02
CA ASP A 88 1.03 8.43 -28.09
C ASP A 88 2.39 8.24 -28.78
N THR A 89 2.36 7.84 -30.05
CA THR A 89 3.56 7.65 -30.89
C THR A 89 4.12 8.97 -31.44
N ASN A 90 3.40 10.08 -31.33
CA ASN A 90 3.87 11.41 -31.76
C ASN A 90 4.85 12.03 -30.74
N LEU A 91 4.97 11.45 -29.54
CA LEU A 91 5.87 11.92 -28.48
C LEU A 91 7.28 11.31 -28.59
N SER A 92 7.81 11.24 -29.80
CA SER A 92 9.19 10.87 -30.10
C SER A 92 9.73 11.65 -31.30
N SER A 93 11.04 11.59 -31.52
CA SER A 93 11.72 12.15 -32.70
C SER A 93 12.73 11.15 -33.27
N PRO A 94 12.52 10.61 -34.50
CA PRO A 94 11.31 10.77 -35.30
C PRO A 94 10.07 10.20 -34.60
N GLU A 95 8.88 10.66 -35.02
CA GLU A 95 7.62 10.13 -34.50
C GLU A 95 7.47 8.64 -34.86
N GLY A 96 6.87 7.86 -33.96
CA GLY A 96 6.63 6.43 -34.14
C GLY A 96 6.80 5.60 -32.87
N GLN A 97 7.47 6.12 -31.85
CA GLN A 97 7.71 5.41 -30.58
C GLN A 97 6.94 6.04 -29.41
N SER A 98 6.09 5.25 -28.77
CA SER A 98 5.42 5.58 -27.50
C SER A 98 6.06 4.83 -26.33
N CYS A 99 5.58 5.05 -25.10
CA CYS A 99 6.04 4.29 -23.93
C CYS A 99 5.77 2.78 -24.10
N ALA A 100 4.64 2.43 -24.70
CA ALA A 100 4.20 1.05 -24.91
C ALA A 100 5.14 0.22 -25.80
N ALA A 101 5.97 0.85 -26.65
CA ALA A 101 6.95 0.14 -27.47
C ALA A 101 7.99 -0.63 -26.63
N CYS A 102 8.34 -0.10 -25.45
CA CYS A 102 9.26 -0.72 -24.50
C CYS A 102 8.55 -1.32 -23.26
N HIS A 103 7.26 -0.98 -23.07
CA HIS A 103 6.45 -1.35 -21.91
C HIS A 103 5.07 -1.89 -22.36
N GLY A 104 5.08 -3.03 -23.07
CA GLY A 104 3.89 -3.61 -23.67
C GLY A 104 2.94 -4.23 -22.64
N PRO A 105 1.64 -3.87 -22.62
CA PRO A 105 0.68 -4.39 -21.65
C PRO A 105 0.51 -5.91 -21.71
N GLU A 106 0.66 -6.51 -22.89
CA GLU A 106 0.49 -7.94 -23.17
C GLU A 106 1.55 -8.84 -22.48
N VAL A 107 2.67 -8.26 -22.03
CA VAL A 107 3.76 -8.97 -21.33
C VAL A 107 3.99 -8.43 -19.92
N GLY A 108 2.99 -7.78 -19.32
CA GLY A 108 3.14 -7.19 -17.99
C GLY A 108 3.94 -5.89 -17.99
N TRP A 109 3.73 -5.05 -19.01
CA TRP A 109 4.25 -3.68 -19.10
C TRP A 109 5.78 -3.58 -19.13
N THR A 110 6.43 -4.57 -19.73
CA THR A 110 7.87 -4.60 -20.01
C THR A 110 8.09 -4.87 -21.50
N GLY A 111 9.33 -5.09 -21.92
CA GLY A 111 9.69 -5.30 -23.31
C GLY A 111 8.88 -6.42 -24.00
N PRO A 112 8.01 -6.11 -24.99
CA PRO A 112 7.15 -7.11 -25.64
C PRO A 112 7.82 -7.90 -26.77
N ASP A 113 8.87 -7.35 -27.40
CA ASP A 113 9.62 -8.02 -28.47
C ASP A 113 10.49 -9.18 -27.95
N GLU A 114 10.10 -10.41 -28.29
CA GLU A 114 10.84 -11.63 -27.93
C GLU A 114 12.24 -11.70 -28.56
N THR A 115 12.42 -11.19 -29.77
CA THR A 115 13.71 -11.18 -30.48
C THR A 115 14.72 -10.31 -29.74
N VAL A 116 14.29 -9.12 -29.31
CA VAL A 116 15.10 -8.22 -28.47
C VAL A 116 15.42 -8.90 -27.13
N ASN A 117 14.43 -9.53 -26.49
CA ASN A 117 14.61 -10.20 -25.20
C ASN A 117 15.54 -11.42 -25.25
N LYS A 118 15.63 -12.14 -26.38
CA LYS A 118 16.55 -13.27 -26.58
C LYS A 118 18.02 -12.86 -26.71
N THR A 119 18.29 -11.57 -26.90
CA THR A 119 19.66 -11.04 -27.01
C THR A 119 20.11 -10.41 -25.68
N GLY A 120 20.04 -9.09 -25.56
CA GLY A 120 20.37 -8.34 -24.35
C GLY A 120 19.16 -7.72 -23.64
N GLY A 121 17.96 -7.79 -24.24
CA GLY A 121 16.75 -7.16 -23.71
C GLY A 121 16.79 -5.63 -23.70
N VAL A 122 17.76 -5.01 -24.38
CA VAL A 122 17.88 -3.56 -24.52
C VAL A 122 17.10 -3.15 -25.76
N TYR A 123 16.12 -2.27 -25.59
CA TYR A 123 15.27 -1.81 -26.68
C TYR A 123 15.93 -0.65 -27.43
N PRO A 124 15.80 -0.62 -28.77
CA PRO A 124 16.17 0.55 -29.54
C PRO A 124 15.30 1.76 -29.16
N GLY A 125 15.85 2.95 -29.33
CA GLY A 125 15.11 4.20 -29.24
C GLY A 125 14.39 4.53 -30.54
N ALA A 126 13.78 5.72 -30.58
CA ALA A 126 13.10 6.28 -31.75
C ALA A 126 14.02 6.37 -32.98
N LEU A 127 15.32 6.57 -32.74
CA LEU A 127 16.37 6.29 -33.71
C LEU A 127 16.89 4.87 -33.45
N HIS A 128 16.65 3.95 -34.37
CA HIS A 128 16.82 2.50 -34.16
C HIS A 128 18.28 2.08 -33.85
N GLU A 129 19.22 2.89 -34.29
CA GLU A 129 20.67 2.75 -34.18
C GLU A 129 21.16 3.21 -32.80
N ARG A 130 20.28 3.84 -32.01
CA ARG A 130 20.55 4.30 -30.65
C ARG A 130 19.77 3.43 -29.68
N HIS A 131 20.41 3.05 -28.60
CA HIS A 131 19.78 2.26 -27.56
C HIS A 131 20.40 2.58 -26.20
N GLY A 132 19.65 2.29 -25.15
CA GLY A 132 20.15 2.36 -23.78
C GLY A 132 21.20 1.28 -23.49
N ASN A 133 21.48 1.07 -22.21
CA ASN A 133 22.37 0.03 -21.73
C ASN A 133 21.70 -0.93 -20.74
N ARG A 134 20.36 -0.86 -20.62
CA ARG A 134 19.57 -1.65 -19.67
C ARG A 134 18.23 -2.04 -20.29
N LYS A 135 17.70 -3.17 -19.84
CA LYS A 135 16.35 -3.63 -20.16
C LYS A 135 15.31 -2.70 -19.53
N PRO A 136 14.20 -2.35 -20.21
CA PRO A 136 13.09 -1.63 -19.58
C PRO A 136 12.50 -2.45 -18.44
N ASN A 137 12.40 -1.84 -17.24
CA ASN A 137 11.67 -2.41 -16.11
C ASN A 137 10.19 -2.58 -16.47
N SER A 138 9.44 -3.39 -15.70
CA SER A 138 7.99 -3.31 -15.81
C SER A 138 7.50 -1.95 -15.28
N SER A 139 6.58 -1.29 -15.98
CA SER A 139 5.90 -0.10 -15.41
C SER A 139 4.73 -0.49 -14.51
N ALA A 140 4.32 -1.77 -14.49
CA ALA A 140 3.34 -2.27 -13.54
C ALA A 140 3.89 -2.14 -12.11
N TYR A 141 3.04 -1.67 -11.20
CA TYR A 141 3.38 -1.43 -9.78
C TYR A 141 4.51 -0.41 -9.52
N ALA A 142 5.08 0.23 -10.55
CA ALA A 142 6.18 1.20 -10.40
C ALA A 142 5.78 2.43 -9.59
N SER A 143 4.51 2.85 -9.62
CA SER A 143 4.00 3.97 -8.82
C SER A 143 3.93 3.68 -7.32
N LEU A 144 4.03 2.40 -6.92
CA LEU A 144 4.06 1.97 -5.52
C LEU A 144 5.47 1.98 -4.92
N ALA A 145 6.51 2.26 -5.72
CA ALA A 145 7.86 2.37 -5.22
C ALA A 145 7.93 3.48 -4.14
N PRO A 146 8.53 3.21 -2.96
CA PRO A 146 8.70 4.24 -1.96
C PRO A 146 9.72 5.27 -2.45
N LEU A 147 9.70 6.47 -1.85
CA LEU A 147 10.75 7.46 -2.05
C LEU A 147 12.11 6.84 -1.75
N PHE A 148 13.10 7.16 -2.58
CA PHE A 148 14.46 6.66 -2.39
C PHE A 148 15.00 7.15 -1.04
N ASN A 149 15.41 6.23 -0.19
CA ASN A 149 15.90 6.52 1.14
C ASN A 149 17.04 5.57 1.54
N ALA A 150 17.69 5.93 2.66
CA ALA A 150 18.66 5.08 3.33
C ALA A 150 18.24 4.90 4.79
N PHE A 151 18.36 3.69 5.31
CA PHE A 151 18.10 3.38 6.72
C PHE A 151 19.10 2.35 7.26
N VAL A 152 19.17 2.21 8.58
CA VAL A 152 20.05 1.23 9.23
C VAL A 152 19.25 -0.02 9.55
N GLU A 153 19.70 -1.15 9.03
CA GLU A 153 19.15 -2.47 9.31
C GLU A 153 20.29 -3.41 9.72
N ASN A 154 20.17 -4.06 10.87
CA ASN A 154 21.21 -4.95 11.42
C ASN A 154 22.62 -4.31 11.49
N GLY A 155 22.67 -3.02 11.84
CA GLY A 155 23.92 -2.26 11.96
C GLY A 155 24.56 -1.86 10.62
N LYS A 156 23.89 -2.07 9.48
CA LYS A 156 24.36 -1.70 8.14
C LYS A 156 23.44 -0.67 7.51
N VAL A 157 24.00 0.23 6.70
CA VAL A 157 23.21 1.16 5.87
C VAL A 157 22.66 0.39 4.67
N VAL A 158 21.34 0.47 4.48
CA VAL A 158 20.59 -0.12 3.37
C VAL A 158 19.90 1.00 2.59
N PHE A 159 19.97 0.96 1.26
CA PHE A 159 19.24 1.86 0.37
C PHE A 159 17.98 1.15 -0.16
N SER A 160 16.86 1.88 -0.25
CA SER A 160 15.59 1.34 -0.75
C SER A 160 14.77 2.41 -1.46
N GLY A 161 13.87 1.98 -2.34
CA GLY A 161 12.97 2.85 -3.10
C GLY A 161 13.58 3.42 -4.37
N GLY A 162 12.92 4.44 -4.90
CA GLY A 162 13.23 5.02 -6.21
C GLY A 162 12.82 4.14 -7.39
N ASN A 163 12.84 4.74 -8.58
CA ASN A 163 12.63 4.08 -9.86
C ASN A 163 13.90 4.15 -10.73
N PHE A 164 13.88 3.39 -11.84
CA PHE A 164 15.04 2.89 -12.58
C PHE A 164 15.85 1.83 -11.81
N TRP A 165 16.63 1.04 -12.55
CA TRP A 165 17.55 0.02 -11.99
C TRP A 165 18.54 0.52 -10.94
N ASP A 166 18.86 1.82 -10.94
CA ASP A 166 19.80 2.45 -10.01
C ASP A 166 19.12 3.42 -9.03
N GLY A 167 17.79 3.46 -8.98
CA GLY A 167 17.03 4.29 -8.03
C GLY A 167 17.13 5.80 -8.26
N ARG A 168 17.72 6.26 -9.38
CA ARG A 168 17.97 7.70 -9.62
C ARG A 168 16.72 8.57 -9.73
N ALA A 169 15.57 7.97 -10.09
CA ALA A 169 14.28 8.65 -10.00
C ALA A 169 13.77 8.51 -8.56
N THR A 170 14.21 9.42 -7.70
CA THR A 170 14.08 9.27 -6.24
C THR A 170 12.66 9.45 -5.71
N GLY A 171 11.81 10.18 -6.45
CA GLY A 171 10.50 10.63 -6.01
C GLY A 171 10.53 11.90 -5.15
N HIS A 172 11.70 12.43 -4.79
CA HIS A 172 11.78 13.65 -3.97
C HIS A 172 11.41 14.91 -4.73
N LEU A 173 11.45 14.90 -6.06
CA LEU A 173 11.11 16.08 -6.87
C LEU A 173 9.59 16.23 -7.02
N LEU A 174 8.89 15.15 -7.39
CA LEU A 174 7.44 15.18 -7.67
C LEU A 174 6.59 14.41 -6.65
N GLY A 175 7.18 13.98 -5.54
CA GLY A 175 6.50 13.21 -4.49
C GLY A 175 6.19 11.76 -4.86
N ASN A 176 6.61 11.30 -6.04
CA ASN A 176 6.45 9.91 -6.49
C ASN A 176 7.59 9.50 -7.43
N PRO A 177 8.27 8.36 -7.19
CA PRO A 177 9.37 7.90 -8.04
C PRO A 177 8.98 7.67 -9.51
N ALA A 178 7.75 7.26 -9.81
CA ALA A 178 7.27 7.08 -11.18
C ALA A 178 7.06 8.42 -11.89
N ALA A 179 6.58 9.44 -11.17
CA ALA A 179 6.50 10.80 -11.71
C ALA A 179 7.90 11.36 -12.02
N ASP A 180 8.86 11.18 -11.12
CA ASP A 180 10.27 11.55 -11.36
C ASP A 180 10.84 10.81 -12.60
N GLN A 181 10.55 9.52 -12.73
CA GLN A 181 11.03 8.67 -13.83
C GLN A 181 10.45 9.11 -15.18
N ALA A 182 9.17 9.48 -15.24
CA ALA A 182 8.47 9.84 -16.48
C ALA A 182 9.05 11.07 -17.20
N GLN A 183 9.85 11.89 -16.51
CA GLN A 183 10.54 13.04 -17.12
C GLN A 183 11.69 12.63 -18.04
N GLY A 184 12.26 11.43 -17.87
CA GLY A 184 13.47 11.00 -18.57
C GLY A 184 13.27 10.62 -20.03
N PRO A 185 12.39 9.64 -20.35
CA PRO A 185 12.35 9.00 -21.67
C PRO A 185 12.12 9.95 -22.84
N PHE A 186 11.26 10.96 -22.65
CA PHE A 186 10.94 11.93 -23.69
C PHE A 186 12.18 12.63 -24.25
N LEU A 187 13.08 13.10 -23.38
CA LEU A 187 14.23 13.93 -23.76
C LEU A 187 15.51 13.12 -23.97
N ASN A 188 15.49 11.83 -23.65
CA ASN A 188 16.68 11.00 -23.74
C ASN A 188 16.98 10.63 -25.21
N PRO A 189 18.17 10.99 -25.75
CA PRO A 189 18.50 10.80 -27.17
C PRO A 189 18.63 9.33 -27.61
N VAL A 190 18.66 8.39 -26.66
CA VAL A 190 18.64 6.94 -26.93
C VAL A 190 17.30 6.27 -26.61
N GLU A 191 16.28 7.05 -26.24
CA GLU A 191 14.90 6.60 -26.01
C GLU A 191 13.93 7.34 -26.95
N GLN A 192 13.14 8.32 -26.51
CA GLN A 192 12.19 9.02 -27.40
C GLN A 192 12.78 10.25 -28.10
N ASN A 193 13.95 10.74 -27.68
CA ASN A 193 14.78 11.71 -28.43
C ASN A 193 14.10 13.04 -28.79
N ILE A 194 13.17 13.55 -27.99
CA ILE A 194 12.66 14.92 -28.16
C ILE A 194 13.72 15.92 -27.70
N ASP A 195 14.03 16.91 -28.55
CA ASP A 195 15.14 17.85 -28.33
C ASP A 195 15.11 18.59 -27.00
N ASN A 196 13.92 19.00 -26.53
CA ASN A 196 13.76 19.74 -25.28
C ASN A 196 12.30 19.74 -24.78
N ALA A 197 12.12 20.15 -23.53
CA ALA A 197 10.82 20.18 -22.86
C ALA A 197 9.80 21.09 -23.55
N LYS A 198 10.23 22.20 -24.18
CA LYS A 198 9.32 23.09 -24.91
C LYS A 198 8.71 22.35 -26.11
N THR A 199 9.52 21.65 -26.90
CA THR A 199 9.04 20.84 -28.03
C THR A 199 8.06 19.75 -27.58
N LEU A 200 8.35 19.08 -26.45
CA LEU A 200 7.43 18.10 -25.87
C LEU A 200 6.08 18.73 -25.50
N VAL A 201 6.09 19.87 -24.81
CA VAL A 201 4.86 20.59 -24.44
C VAL A 201 4.11 21.08 -25.68
N ASP A 202 4.81 21.60 -26.68
CA ASP A 202 4.20 22.03 -27.94
C ASP A 202 3.50 20.85 -28.63
N LYS A 203 4.10 19.65 -28.66
CA LYS A 203 3.47 18.42 -29.19
C LYS A 203 2.19 18.07 -28.42
N VAL A 204 2.24 18.08 -27.08
CA VAL A 204 1.08 17.81 -26.22
C VAL A 204 -0.03 18.87 -26.41
N CYS A 205 0.33 20.14 -26.56
CA CYS A 205 -0.63 21.23 -26.78
C CYS A 205 -1.33 21.18 -28.14
N ASN A 206 -0.73 20.49 -29.12
CA ASN A 206 -1.27 20.29 -30.46
C ASN A 206 -1.92 18.91 -30.67
N SER A 207 -1.96 18.07 -29.65
CA SER A 207 -2.59 16.74 -29.73
C SER A 207 -4.11 16.82 -29.62
N GLU A 208 -4.79 15.72 -29.96
CA GLU A 208 -6.24 15.57 -29.79
C GLU A 208 -6.69 15.69 -28.32
N TYR A 209 -5.77 15.55 -27.38
CA TYR A 209 -6.03 15.56 -25.94
C TYR A 209 -5.52 16.82 -25.23
N ALA A 210 -5.17 17.85 -25.98
CA ALA A 210 -4.73 19.13 -25.45
C ALA A 210 -5.75 19.79 -24.49
N SER A 211 -7.05 19.58 -24.72
CA SER A 211 -8.11 20.06 -23.80
C SER A 211 -8.03 19.36 -22.44
N LEU A 212 -7.80 18.05 -22.43
CA LEU A 212 -7.63 17.26 -21.21
C LEU A 212 -6.33 17.63 -20.49
N PHE A 213 -5.23 17.84 -21.22
CA PHE A 213 -3.98 18.35 -20.66
C PHE A 213 -4.19 19.67 -19.91
N ARG A 214 -4.86 20.65 -20.54
CA ARG A 214 -5.15 21.94 -19.90
C ARG A 214 -6.03 21.79 -18.66
N LYS A 215 -7.02 20.90 -18.72
CA LYS A 215 -7.92 20.65 -17.58
C LYS A 215 -7.15 20.06 -16.40
N VAL A 216 -6.46 18.94 -16.61
CA VAL A 216 -5.65 18.28 -15.58
C VAL A 216 -4.55 19.20 -15.05
N GLY A 217 -3.94 20.01 -15.92
CA GLY A 217 -2.94 21.00 -15.52
C GLY A 217 -3.51 22.03 -14.53
N ASN A 218 -4.69 22.59 -14.80
CA ASN A 218 -5.34 23.54 -13.88
C ASN A 218 -5.78 22.91 -12.55
N ASP A 219 -6.01 21.59 -12.53
CA ASP A 219 -6.40 20.88 -11.32
C ASP A 219 -5.19 20.54 -10.41
N ILE A 220 -3.96 20.61 -10.95
CA ILE A 220 -2.71 20.28 -10.26
C ILE A 220 -1.89 21.54 -9.91
N TRP A 221 -1.90 22.56 -10.78
CA TRP A 221 -1.08 23.78 -10.70
C TRP A 221 -1.94 25.04 -10.58
#